data_AF-A0A8T1TFK0-F1
#
_entry.id   AF-A0A8T1TFK0-F1
#
_cell.length_a   1.000
_cell.length_b   1.000
_cell.length_c   1.000
_cell.angle_alpha   90.00
_cell.angle_beta   90.00
_cell.angle_gamma   90.00
#
_symmetry.space_group_name_H-M   'P 1'
#
loop_
_entity.id
_entity.type
_entity.pdbx_description
1 polymer ?
#
loop_
_entity_poly.entity_id
_entity_poly.type
_entity_poly.pdbx_seq_one_letter_code
_entity_poly.pdbx_strand_id
1 'polypeptide(L)'
;GSDLDKFLQEDGTIAACKMLFALRNIIKKIVKSMTRTEMKVTVDKKKAGSPAITLRIGNPPMEISVDIILALEVRSQSWPASTQDGLKIEKWLGRKVKQEYKWKPIYLVPKHAKDGRVIKEDTWRLSFSHIEKDMIKNHGNTKTCCESNGVKCCRKNCLKLLKHLLDQLKTKHGNRRGLDKFCSYHAKTAFFQACVRWPDDKQWLFTDLESCFQNFWITFWIASTTHTFHTFLFLHTTFLVDN
;
A
#
# COMPACT_ATOMS: atom_id res chain seq x y z
N GLY A 1 -0.08 -32.62 11.45
CA GLY A 1 0.30 -31.69 10.36
C GLY A 1 -0.30 -30.34 10.63
N SER A 2 0.34 -29.27 10.18
CA SER A 2 -0.21 -27.91 10.22
C SER A 2 -1.40 -27.81 9.25
N ASP A 3 -2.37 -26.96 9.54
CA ASP A 3 -3.46 -26.63 8.60
C ASP A 3 -2.96 -26.05 7.26
N LEU A 4 -1.70 -25.61 7.23
CA LEU A 4 -1.00 -25.11 6.06
C LEU A 4 -0.42 -26.21 5.17
N ASP A 5 -0.29 -27.45 5.66
CA ASP A 5 0.35 -28.56 4.92
C ASP A 5 -0.35 -28.84 3.59
N LYS A 6 -1.68 -28.65 3.53
CA LYS A 6 -2.48 -28.77 2.31
C LYS A 6 -2.13 -27.76 1.21
N PHE A 7 -1.36 -26.71 1.54
CA PHE A 7 -0.89 -25.68 0.63
C PHE A 7 0.61 -25.78 0.33
N LEU A 8 1.33 -26.76 0.90
CA LEU A 8 2.73 -26.99 0.59
C LEU A 8 2.89 -27.57 -0.82
N GLN A 9 3.95 -27.14 -1.48
CA GLN A 9 4.44 -27.67 -2.74
C GLN A 9 5.53 -28.72 -2.48
N GLU A 10 5.93 -29.45 -3.51
CA GLU A 10 6.97 -30.50 -3.41
C GLU A 10 8.32 -29.95 -2.92
N ASP A 11 8.63 -28.70 -3.26
CA ASP A 11 9.85 -27.99 -2.84
C ASP A 11 9.76 -27.40 -1.41
N GLY A 12 8.66 -27.66 -0.68
CA GLY A 12 8.43 -27.16 0.67
C GLY A 12 7.93 -25.70 0.74
N THR A 13 7.72 -25.03 -0.39
CA THR A 13 7.17 -23.67 -0.41
C THR A 13 5.64 -23.66 -0.31
N ILE A 14 5.04 -22.53 0.07
CA ILE A 14 3.57 -22.39 0.21
C ILE A 14 2.98 -21.84 -1.10
N ALA A 15 2.05 -22.58 -1.71
CA ALA A 15 1.33 -22.19 -2.92
C ALA A 15 0.35 -21.03 -2.68
N ALA A 16 0.77 -19.81 -3.02
CA ALA A 16 0.02 -18.57 -2.87
C ALA A 16 -1.35 -18.60 -3.59
N CYS A 17 -1.38 -19.12 -4.82
CA CYS A 17 -2.57 -19.22 -5.65
C CYS A 17 -3.59 -20.19 -5.05
N LYS A 18 -3.13 -21.36 -4.59
CA LYS A 18 -3.98 -22.38 -3.97
C LYS A 18 -4.61 -21.87 -2.67
N MET A 19 -3.81 -21.19 -1.84
CA MET A 19 -4.29 -20.63 -0.58
C MET A 19 -5.28 -19.47 -0.80
N LEU A 20 -4.98 -18.55 -1.72
CA LEU A 20 -5.90 -17.46 -2.08
C LEU A 20 -7.21 -17.97 -2.68
N PHE A 21 -7.15 -19.03 -3.50
CA PHE A 21 -8.33 -19.66 -4.07
C PHE A 21 -9.21 -20.31 -3.00
N ALA A 22 -8.61 -21.03 -2.04
CA ALA A 22 -9.33 -21.61 -0.91
C ALA A 22 -10.06 -20.53 -0.09
N LEU A 23 -9.37 -19.44 0.27
CA LEU A 23 -9.99 -18.32 0.98
C LEU A 23 -11.14 -17.70 0.19
N ARG A 24 -10.96 -17.49 -1.12
CA ARG A 24 -11.99 -16.94 -2.01
C ARG A 24 -13.25 -17.81 -2.05
N ASN A 25 -13.10 -19.13 -2.04
CA ASN A 25 -14.24 -20.05 -2.01
C ASN A 25 -14.98 -20.01 -0.67
N ILE A 26 -14.26 -19.88 0.45
CA ILE A 26 -14.87 -19.68 1.76
C ILE A 26 -15.69 -18.38 1.77
N ILE A 27 -15.10 -17.27 1.32
CA ILE A 27 -15.79 -15.97 1.26
C ILE A 27 -17.02 -16.03 0.36
N LYS A 28 -16.92 -16.65 -0.83
CA LYS A 28 -18.07 -16.83 -1.73
C LYS A 28 -19.22 -17.61 -1.07
N LYS A 29 -18.91 -18.68 -0.32
CA LYS A 29 -19.92 -19.45 0.42
C LYS A 29 -20.62 -18.59 1.48
N ILE A 30 -19.85 -17.82 2.25
CA ILE A 30 -20.36 -16.90 3.26
C ILE A 30 -21.26 -15.82 2.62
N VAL A 31 -20.79 -15.16 1.56
CA VAL A 31 -21.58 -14.13 0.86
C VAL A 31 -22.87 -14.72 0.28
N LYS A 32 -22.85 -15.96 -0.24
CA LYS A 32 -24.05 -16.64 -0.74
C LYS A 32 -25.06 -16.93 0.38
N SER A 33 -24.62 -17.14 1.63
CA SER A 33 -25.52 -17.31 2.77
C SER A 33 -26.08 -16.00 3.34
N MET A 34 -25.52 -14.84 2.96
CA MET A 34 -25.98 -13.52 3.41
C MET A 34 -27.23 -13.01 2.68
N THR A 35 -27.93 -13.86 1.93
CA THR A 35 -29.09 -13.49 1.07
C THR A 35 -30.30 -12.89 1.80
N ARG A 36 -30.27 -12.80 3.14
CA ARG A 36 -31.34 -12.20 3.97
C ARG A 36 -31.04 -10.78 4.46
N THR A 37 -29.93 -10.17 4.06
CA THR A 37 -29.61 -8.79 4.45
C THR A 37 -30.16 -7.77 3.44
N GLU A 38 -30.63 -6.62 3.91
CA GLU A 38 -31.10 -5.50 3.06
C GLU A 38 -30.01 -4.96 2.11
N MET A 39 -28.74 -5.16 2.46
CA MET A 39 -27.59 -4.77 1.65
C MET A 39 -27.17 -5.87 0.69
N LYS A 40 -27.08 -5.55 -0.61
CA LYS A 40 -26.52 -6.43 -1.63
C LYS A 40 -25.01 -6.55 -1.44
N VAL A 41 -24.53 -7.77 -1.28
CA VAL A 41 -23.11 -8.10 -1.20
C VAL A 41 -22.76 -9.09 -2.30
N THR A 42 -21.75 -8.77 -3.11
CA THR A 42 -21.27 -9.65 -4.19
C THR A 42 -19.75 -9.74 -4.20
N VAL A 43 -19.22 -10.86 -4.70
CA VAL A 43 -17.77 -11.06 -4.87
C VAL A 43 -17.41 -10.81 -6.33
N ASP A 44 -16.52 -9.86 -6.58
CA ASP A 44 -16.07 -9.54 -7.93
C ASP A 44 -15.30 -10.66 -8.59
N LYS A 45 -15.33 -10.72 -9.93
CA LYS A 45 -14.52 -11.65 -10.72
C LYS A 45 -13.03 -11.51 -10.37
N LYS A 46 -12.32 -12.65 -10.34
CA LYS A 46 -10.87 -12.68 -10.05
C LYS A 46 -10.16 -11.87 -11.14
N LYS A 47 -9.40 -10.84 -10.74
CA LYS A 47 -8.49 -10.12 -11.63
C LYS A 47 -7.14 -10.85 -11.65
N ALA A 48 -6.58 -11.10 -12.83
CA ALA A 48 -5.30 -11.78 -12.96
C ALA A 48 -4.18 -11.01 -12.22
N GLY A 49 -3.33 -11.73 -11.48
CA GLY A 49 -2.24 -11.15 -10.68
C GLY A 49 -2.65 -10.28 -9.49
N SER A 50 -3.95 -10.10 -9.22
CA SER A 50 -4.44 -9.32 -8.07
C SER A 50 -4.40 -10.18 -6.80
N PRO A 51 -3.81 -9.66 -5.69
CA PRO A 51 -3.84 -10.34 -4.39
C PRO A 51 -5.20 -10.23 -3.68
N ALA A 52 -6.11 -9.40 -4.19
CA ALA A 52 -7.34 -9.04 -3.51
C ALA A 52 -8.55 -9.90 -3.94
N ILE A 53 -9.38 -10.24 -2.96
CA ILE A 53 -10.74 -10.72 -3.13
C ILE A 53 -11.65 -9.52 -2.90
N THR A 54 -12.04 -8.86 -3.99
CA THR A 54 -12.85 -7.64 -3.94
C THR A 54 -14.32 -7.98 -3.72
N LEU A 55 -14.93 -7.38 -2.72
CA LEU A 55 -16.36 -7.36 -2.47
C LEU A 55 -16.96 -6.06 -3.01
N ARG A 56 -18.16 -6.16 -3.56
CA ARG A 56 -19.04 -5.01 -3.83
C ARG A 56 -20.20 -5.05 -2.86
N ILE A 57 -20.36 -3.97 -2.10
CA ILE A 57 -21.33 -3.84 -1.03
C ILE A 57 -22.19 -2.60 -1.29
N GLY A 58 -23.51 -2.75 -1.19
CA GLY A 58 -24.46 -1.65 -1.35
C GLY A 58 -25.33 -1.79 -2.59
N ASN A 59 -26.22 -0.82 -2.75
CA ASN A 59 -27.17 -0.74 -3.85
C ASN A 59 -26.94 0.58 -4.61
N PRO A 60 -27.18 0.63 -5.93
CA PRO A 60 -27.11 1.89 -6.67
C PRO A 60 -27.96 2.98 -6.02
N PRO A 61 -27.49 4.25 -5.98
CA PRO A 61 -26.25 4.76 -6.55
C PRO A 61 -25.02 4.64 -5.63
N MET A 62 -25.17 4.13 -4.41
CA MET A 62 -24.11 4.04 -3.41
C MET A 62 -23.57 2.62 -3.28
N GLU A 63 -22.54 2.32 -4.05
CA GLU A 63 -21.79 1.07 -3.98
C GLU A 63 -20.37 1.33 -3.49
N ILE A 64 -19.89 0.50 -2.57
CA ILE A 64 -18.50 0.51 -2.11
C ILE A 64 -17.79 -0.78 -2.49
N SER A 65 -16.51 -0.63 -2.81
CA SER A 65 -15.61 -1.75 -3.09
C SER A 65 -14.70 -1.99 -1.88
N VAL A 66 -14.64 -3.23 -1.41
CA VAL A 66 -13.82 -3.63 -0.26
C VAL A 66 -12.90 -4.77 -0.66
N ASP A 67 -11.59 -4.53 -0.62
CA ASP A 67 -10.59 -5.55 -0.92
C ASP A 67 -10.24 -6.35 0.35
N ILE A 68 -10.53 -7.65 0.33
CA ILE A 68 -10.00 -8.61 1.31
C ILE A 68 -8.67 -9.14 0.78
N ILE A 69 -7.58 -8.90 1.50
CA ILE A 69 -6.23 -9.31 1.10
C ILE A 69 -5.73 -10.36 2.09
N LEU A 70 -5.45 -11.57 1.59
CA LEU A 70 -4.74 -12.60 2.36
C LEU A 70 -3.33 -12.11 2.66
N ALA A 71 -2.91 -12.20 3.92
CA ALA A 71 -1.56 -11.87 4.34
C ALA A 71 -1.05 -12.93 5.33
N LEU A 72 0.13 -13.49 5.06
CA LEU A 72 0.86 -14.31 6.03
C LEU A 72 1.67 -13.38 6.93
N GLU A 73 1.53 -13.53 8.23
CA GLU A 73 2.37 -12.84 9.20
C GLU A 73 3.65 -13.66 9.44
N VAL A 74 4.80 -13.04 9.19
CA VAL A 74 6.13 -13.62 9.41
C VAL A 74 6.75 -12.92 10.61
N ARG A 75 6.91 -13.69 11.70
CA ARG A 75 7.61 -13.27 12.90
C ARG A 75 9.04 -13.77 12.82
N SER A 76 9.96 -12.90 12.44
CA SER A 76 11.39 -13.14 12.43
C SER A 76 12.10 -12.19 13.38
N GLN A 77 13.31 -12.54 13.81
CA GLN A 77 14.15 -11.66 14.63
C GLN A 77 14.53 -10.36 13.90
N SER A 78 14.58 -10.39 12.56
CA SER A 78 14.85 -9.21 11.73
C SER A 78 14.10 -9.25 10.42
N TRP A 79 13.89 -8.08 9.81
CA TRP A 79 13.42 -7.97 8.43
C TRP A 79 14.45 -8.56 7.43
N PRO A 80 14.03 -9.00 6.22
CA PRO A 80 14.91 -9.52 5.18
C PRO A 80 16.05 -8.56 4.83
N ALA A 81 17.19 -9.13 4.41
CA ALA A 81 18.38 -8.37 4.00
C ALA A 81 18.07 -7.32 2.90
N SER A 82 17.13 -7.61 2.00
CA SER A 82 16.65 -6.68 0.97
C SER A 82 16.06 -5.37 1.52
N THR A 83 15.79 -5.28 2.82
CA THR A 83 15.20 -4.09 3.46
C THR A 83 16.22 -3.28 4.28
N GLN A 84 17.49 -3.69 4.32
CA GLN A 84 18.50 -3.12 5.23
C GLN A 84 18.68 -1.61 5.05
N ASP A 85 18.87 -1.18 3.81
CA ASP A 85 19.09 0.21 3.43
C ASP A 85 17.80 1.07 3.48
N GLY A 86 16.67 0.44 3.80
CA GLY A 86 15.34 1.03 3.82
C GLY A 86 14.91 1.76 5.06
N LEU A 87 13.72 2.35 4.95
CA LEU A 87 13.05 3.05 6.02
C LEU A 87 13.95 4.17 6.56
N LYS A 88 14.28 5.15 5.71
CA LYS A 88 15.21 6.26 6.01
C LYS A 88 14.56 7.39 6.81
N ILE A 89 13.93 7.03 7.94
CA ILE A 89 13.11 7.94 8.75
C ILE A 89 13.85 8.55 9.94
N GLU A 90 15.16 8.33 10.08
CA GLU A 90 15.94 8.73 11.25
C GLU A 90 15.91 10.24 11.49
N LYS A 91 15.91 11.04 10.42
CA LYS A 91 15.82 12.50 10.48
C LYS A 91 14.38 13.02 10.64
N TRP A 92 13.38 12.17 10.45
CA TRP A 92 11.96 12.52 10.49
C TRP A 92 11.28 12.02 11.77
N LEU A 93 11.21 10.70 11.96
CA LEU A 93 10.56 10.06 13.11
C LEU A 93 11.55 9.55 14.16
N GLY A 94 12.85 9.60 13.87
CA GLY A 94 13.92 9.22 14.80
C GLY A 94 14.36 7.77 14.69
N ARG A 95 15.56 7.49 15.22
CA ARG A 95 16.18 6.15 15.21
C ARG A 95 15.42 5.13 16.04
N LYS A 96 14.85 5.56 17.17
CA LYS A 96 14.08 4.69 18.08
C LYS A 96 12.84 4.12 17.38
N VAL A 97 12.06 4.99 16.71
CA VAL A 97 10.88 4.58 15.95
C VAL A 97 11.26 3.64 14.79
N LYS A 98 12.36 3.93 14.08
CA LYS A 98 12.89 3.02 13.04
C LYS A 98 13.18 1.62 13.59
N GLN A 99 13.84 1.54 14.74
CA GLN A 99 14.17 0.28 15.39
C GLN A 99 12.89 -0.46 15.81
N GLU A 100 11.95 0.22 16.46
CA GLU A 100 10.65 -0.34 16.83
C GLU A 100 9.90 -0.93 15.62
N TYR A 101 9.91 -0.24 14.48
CA TYR A 101 9.33 -0.78 13.24
C TYR A 101 10.06 -2.02 12.74
N LYS A 102 11.39 -2.04 12.75
CA LYS A 102 12.17 -3.21 12.32
C LYS A 102 11.96 -4.47 13.20
N TRP A 103 11.46 -4.30 14.43
CA TRP A 103 11.07 -5.41 15.30
C TRP A 103 9.64 -5.91 15.09
N LYS A 104 8.81 -5.18 14.32
CA LYS A 104 7.44 -5.63 14.00
C LYS A 104 7.47 -6.72 12.94
N PRO A 105 6.47 -7.62 12.91
CA PRO A 105 6.39 -8.67 11.91
C PRO A 105 6.27 -8.10 10.50
N ILE A 106 6.61 -8.93 9.52
CA ILE A 106 6.39 -8.63 8.12
C ILE A 106 5.17 -9.40 7.63
N TYR A 107 4.48 -8.81 6.66
CA TYR A 107 3.39 -9.49 5.98
C TYR A 107 3.77 -9.89 4.56
N LEU A 108 3.35 -11.07 4.13
CA LEU A 108 3.48 -11.57 2.77
C LEU A 108 2.10 -11.65 2.13
N VAL A 109 1.91 -11.01 0.97
CA VAL A 109 0.66 -11.05 0.20
C VAL A 109 0.83 -11.83 -1.10
N PRO A 110 -0.17 -12.61 -1.54
CA PRO A 110 -0.07 -13.47 -2.72
C PRO A 110 -0.15 -12.63 -4.01
N LYS A 111 0.99 -12.16 -4.50
CA LYS A 111 1.06 -11.32 -5.71
C LYS A 111 2.10 -11.90 -6.65
N HIS A 112 1.68 -12.11 -7.90
CA HIS A 112 2.54 -12.66 -8.94
C HIS A 112 3.70 -11.69 -9.21
N ALA A 113 4.90 -12.24 -9.30
CA ALA A 113 6.06 -11.50 -9.78
C ALA A 113 6.00 -11.42 -11.30
N LYS A 114 6.49 -10.30 -11.84
CA LYS A 114 6.74 -10.15 -13.27
C LYS A 114 8.23 -10.08 -13.47
N ASP A 115 8.75 -10.92 -14.36
CA ASP A 115 10.12 -10.86 -14.84
C ASP A 115 10.06 -10.73 -16.38
N GLY A 116 10.17 -9.49 -16.86
CA GLY A 116 9.83 -9.16 -18.24
C GLY A 116 8.40 -9.56 -18.60
N ARG A 117 8.26 -10.39 -19.63
CA ARG A 117 6.96 -10.94 -20.08
C ARG A 117 6.52 -12.18 -19.30
N VAL A 118 7.37 -12.74 -18.45
CA VAL A 118 7.08 -13.97 -17.70
C VAL A 118 6.39 -13.63 -16.39
N ILE A 119 5.22 -14.23 -16.18
CA ILE A 119 4.48 -14.15 -14.91
C ILE A 119 4.86 -15.37 -14.09
N LYS A 120 5.50 -15.15 -12.93
CA LYS A 120 5.77 -16.22 -11.98
C LYS A 120 4.59 -16.30 -11.00
N GLU A 121 3.86 -17.41 -11.08
CA GLU A 121 2.79 -17.72 -10.13
C GLU A 121 3.36 -18.20 -8.79
N ASP A 122 2.48 -18.34 -7.79
CA ASP A 122 2.83 -18.79 -6.44
C ASP A 122 3.94 -18.00 -5.73
N THR A 123 4.14 -16.74 -6.13
CA THR A 123 5.04 -15.81 -5.45
C THR A 123 4.32 -14.98 -4.39
N TRP A 124 5.10 -14.61 -3.37
CA TRP A 124 4.67 -13.76 -2.28
C TRP A 124 5.41 -12.41 -2.33
N ARG A 125 4.70 -11.32 -2.05
CA ARG A 125 5.27 -9.97 -1.99
C ARG A 125 5.25 -9.44 -0.56
N LEU A 126 6.35 -8.82 -0.13
CA LEU A 126 6.41 -8.07 1.13
C LEU A 126 5.33 -6.98 1.19
N SER A 127 4.75 -6.80 2.38
CA SER A 127 3.77 -5.76 2.68
C SER A 127 4.09 -5.09 4.02
N PHE A 128 4.32 -3.79 3.95
CA PHE A 128 4.56 -2.93 5.10
C PHE A 128 3.34 -2.06 5.44
N SER A 129 2.15 -2.45 4.97
CA SER A 129 0.93 -1.64 5.09
C SER A 129 0.62 -1.20 6.53
N HIS A 130 0.97 -2.03 7.51
CA HIS A 130 0.80 -1.73 8.93
C HIS A 130 1.80 -0.66 9.43
N ILE A 131 3.07 -0.71 9.02
CA ILE A 131 4.08 0.33 9.28
C ILE A 131 3.70 1.63 8.57
N GLU A 132 3.32 1.56 7.31
CA GLU A 132 2.88 2.72 6.52
C GLU A 132 1.68 3.42 7.17
N LYS A 133 0.71 2.64 7.67
CA LYS A 133 -0.43 3.18 8.42
C LYS A 133 0.03 3.92 9.67
N ASP A 134 0.97 3.35 10.40
CA ASP A 134 1.51 3.96 11.62
C ASP A 134 2.29 5.25 11.33
N MET A 135 3.14 5.26 10.29
CA MET A 135 3.84 6.48 9.83
C MET A 135 2.86 7.58 9.40
N ILE A 136 1.77 7.23 8.70
CA ILE A 136 0.75 8.22 8.34
C ILE A 136 0.02 8.72 9.58
N LYS A 137 -0.25 7.86 10.57
CA LYS A 137 -0.89 8.26 11.83
C LYS A 137 0.02 9.23 12.59
N ASN A 138 1.26 8.83 12.81
CA ASN A 138 2.31 9.49 13.60
C ASN A 138 3.32 10.18 12.66
N HIS A 139 2.85 11.18 11.92
CA HIS A 139 3.55 11.75 10.77
C HIS A 139 4.37 13.01 11.10
N GLY A 140 4.23 13.56 12.31
CA GLY A 140 5.00 14.73 12.72
C GLY A 140 6.36 14.35 13.29
N ASN A 141 7.32 15.26 13.21
CA ASN A 141 8.56 15.10 13.99
C ASN A 141 8.33 15.41 15.47
N THR A 142 7.35 16.27 15.79
CA THR A 142 6.85 16.42 17.16
C THR A 142 5.79 15.37 17.47
N LYS A 143 5.79 14.88 18.72
CA LYS A 143 4.82 13.87 19.16
C LYS A 143 3.37 14.39 19.18
N THR A 144 3.21 15.70 19.35
CA THR A 144 1.89 16.34 19.47
C THR A 144 1.32 16.79 18.12
N CYS A 145 2.05 16.63 17.00
CA CYS A 145 1.58 17.04 15.67
C CYS A 145 0.18 16.51 15.35
N CYS A 146 -0.75 17.43 15.08
CA CYS A 146 -2.15 17.15 14.79
C CYS A 146 -2.98 16.51 15.93
N GLU A 147 -2.45 16.39 17.16
CA GLU A 147 -3.25 16.01 18.35
C GLU A 147 -4.18 17.16 18.78
N SER A 148 -5.01 16.94 19.81
CA SER A 148 -5.99 17.94 20.27
C SER A 148 -5.34 19.25 20.73
N ASN A 149 -4.21 19.16 21.44
CA ASN A 149 -3.46 20.31 21.97
C ASN A 149 -2.24 20.67 21.12
N GLY A 150 -2.10 20.07 19.93
CA GLY A 150 -0.95 20.25 19.06
C GLY A 150 -1.22 21.15 17.87
N VAL A 151 -0.14 21.67 17.29
CA VAL A 151 -0.22 22.45 16.05
C VAL A 151 -0.64 21.53 14.90
N LYS A 152 -1.62 21.99 14.10
CA LYS A 152 -2.06 21.26 12.90
C LYS A 152 -1.06 21.46 11.76
N CYS A 153 -0.80 20.40 11.01
CA CYS A 153 -0.01 20.43 9.78
C CYS A 153 -0.84 20.05 8.55
N CYS A 154 -0.32 20.28 7.35
CA CYS A 154 -0.98 19.97 6.09
C CYS A 154 -0.56 18.64 5.43
N ARG A 155 0.35 17.86 6.02
CA ARG A 155 0.88 16.60 5.43
C ARG A 155 -0.21 15.67 4.88
N LYS A 156 -1.21 15.35 5.71
CA LYS A 156 -2.32 14.47 5.30
C LYS A 156 -3.22 15.12 4.25
N ASN A 157 -3.38 16.43 4.28
CA ASN A 157 -4.18 17.17 3.29
C ASN A 157 -3.49 17.15 1.92
N CYS A 158 -2.17 17.38 1.86
CA CYS A 158 -1.39 17.24 0.63
C CYS A 158 -1.51 15.83 0.02
N LEU A 159 -1.41 14.78 0.84
CA LEU A 159 -1.61 13.40 0.37
C LEU A 159 -3.02 13.16 -0.18
N LYS A 160 -4.06 13.69 0.48
CA LYS A 160 -5.45 13.59 0.01
C LYS A 160 -5.64 14.31 -1.33
N LEU A 161 -5.11 15.53 -1.47
CA LEU A 161 -5.17 16.32 -2.70
C LEU A 161 -4.50 15.59 -3.86
N LEU A 162 -3.30 15.03 -3.67
CA LEU A 162 -2.62 14.31 -4.75
C LEU A 162 -3.37 13.05 -5.16
N LYS A 163 -3.89 12.29 -4.18
CA LYS A 163 -4.70 11.09 -4.48
C LYS A 163 -5.95 11.44 -5.26
N HIS A 164 -6.63 12.53 -4.89
CA HIS A 164 -7.82 13.00 -5.59
C HIS A 164 -7.47 13.49 -6.99
N LEU A 165 -6.40 14.26 -7.16
CA LEU A 165 -5.91 14.70 -8.46
C LEU A 165 -5.62 13.51 -9.40
N LEU A 166 -4.90 12.49 -8.92
CA LEU A 166 -4.61 11.29 -9.71
C LEU A 166 -5.89 10.54 -10.10
N ASP A 167 -6.88 10.47 -9.21
CA ASP A 167 -8.17 9.85 -9.48
C ASP A 167 -8.97 10.62 -10.55
N GLN A 168 -9.04 11.94 -10.44
CA GLN A 168 -9.68 12.80 -11.44
C GLN A 168 -9.01 12.70 -12.82
N LEU A 169 -7.68 12.70 -12.85
CA LEU A 169 -6.92 12.54 -14.09
C LEU A 169 -7.20 11.19 -14.76
N LYS A 170 -7.27 10.11 -13.99
CA LYS A 170 -7.62 8.79 -14.48
C LYS A 170 -9.05 8.71 -14.99
N THR A 171 -10.00 9.31 -14.29
CA THR A 171 -11.41 9.34 -14.71
C THR A 171 -11.56 10.13 -16.01
N LYS A 172 -10.89 11.29 -16.14
CA LYS A 172 -10.99 12.17 -17.31
C LYS A 172 -10.27 11.62 -18.55
N HIS A 173 -9.10 11.02 -18.38
CA HIS A 173 -8.23 10.62 -19.50
C HIS A 173 -8.13 9.09 -19.68
N GLY A 174 -8.69 8.30 -18.77
CA GLY A 174 -8.67 6.84 -18.81
C GLY A 174 -7.27 6.28 -19.04
N ASN A 175 -7.21 5.23 -19.87
CA ASN A 175 -5.95 4.57 -20.26
C ASN A 175 -5.22 5.32 -21.39
N ARG A 176 -5.80 6.41 -21.95
CA ARG A 176 -5.27 7.09 -23.15
C ARG A 176 -3.89 7.73 -22.96
N ARG A 177 -3.43 7.88 -21.71
CA ARG A 177 -2.16 8.53 -21.36
C ARG A 177 -1.25 7.66 -20.50
N GLY A 178 -1.50 6.35 -20.44
CA GLY A 178 -0.76 5.44 -19.56
C GLY A 178 -0.86 5.87 -18.09
N LEU A 179 -2.01 6.42 -17.67
CA LEU A 179 -2.25 6.84 -16.28
C LEU A 179 -2.67 5.67 -15.38
N ASP A 180 -3.10 4.57 -16.00
CA ASP A 180 -3.48 3.31 -15.37
C ASP A 180 -2.32 2.66 -14.60
N LYS A 181 -1.08 2.86 -15.05
CA LYS A 181 0.13 2.43 -14.33
C LYS A 181 0.31 3.11 -12.97
N PHE A 182 -0.15 4.36 -12.82
CA PHE A 182 -0.09 5.04 -11.54
C PHE A 182 -1.17 4.51 -10.61
N CYS A 183 -0.95 4.61 -9.31
CA CYS A 183 -1.92 4.18 -8.30
C CYS A 183 -1.69 4.95 -7.01
N SER A 184 -2.62 4.81 -6.05
CA SER A 184 -2.54 5.51 -4.77
C SER A 184 -1.27 5.19 -3.98
N TYR A 185 -0.62 4.05 -4.25
CA TYR A 185 0.66 3.69 -3.64
C TYR A 185 1.82 4.58 -4.09
N HIS A 186 1.82 5.04 -5.34
CA HIS A 186 2.83 5.97 -5.85
C HIS A 186 2.76 7.31 -5.12
N ALA A 187 1.55 7.86 -4.96
CA ALA A 187 1.33 9.07 -4.16
C ALA A 187 1.77 8.89 -2.71
N LYS A 188 1.47 7.74 -2.10
CA LYS A 188 1.90 7.42 -0.73
C LYS A 188 3.43 7.36 -0.61
N THR A 189 4.09 6.77 -1.61
CA THR A 189 5.54 6.62 -1.62
C THR A 189 6.25 7.96 -1.76
N ALA A 190 5.80 8.80 -2.70
CA ALA A 190 6.28 10.18 -2.80
C ALA A 190 6.00 10.98 -1.52
N PHE A 191 4.85 10.75 -0.88
CA PHE A 191 4.51 11.43 0.37
C PHE A 191 5.53 11.13 1.46
N PHE A 192 5.91 9.86 1.61
CA PHE A 192 6.93 9.51 2.58
C PHE A 192 8.31 10.09 2.23
N GLN A 193 8.71 10.09 0.95
CA GLN A 193 9.93 10.75 0.49
C GLN A 193 9.92 12.25 0.84
N ALA A 194 8.81 12.93 0.60
CA ALA A 194 8.62 14.34 0.95
C ALA A 194 8.73 14.56 2.47
N CYS A 195 8.14 13.69 3.29
CA CYS A 195 8.25 13.80 4.75
C CYS A 195 9.69 13.62 5.26
N VAL A 196 10.48 12.75 4.62
CA VAL A 196 11.92 12.61 4.98
C VAL A 196 12.73 13.79 4.49
N ARG A 197 12.37 14.38 3.34
CA ARG A 197 13.03 15.58 2.81
C ARG A 197 12.75 16.82 3.64
N TRP A 198 11.52 16.96 4.13
CA TRP A 198 11.04 18.06 4.95
C TRP A 198 10.47 17.52 6.27
N PRO A 199 11.36 17.14 7.21
CA PRO A 199 10.98 16.44 8.42
C PRO A 199 10.28 17.34 9.45
N ASP A 200 10.54 18.64 9.48
CA ASP A 200 10.01 19.53 10.52
C ASP A 200 8.54 19.87 10.26
N ASP A 201 7.70 19.78 11.30
CA ASP A 201 6.29 20.18 11.26
C ASP A 201 6.08 21.62 10.79
N LYS A 202 7.04 22.52 11.05
CA LYS A 202 7.02 23.92 10.56
C LYS A 202 7.17 24.04 9.05
N GLN A 203 7.62 22.99 8.36
CA GLN A 203 7.69 22.96 6.89
C GLN A 203 6.37 22.48 6.26
N TRP A 204 5.38 22.14 7.09
CA TRP A 204 4.07 21.65 6.69
C TRP A 204 2.97 22.40 7.44
N LEU A 205 3.12 23.70 7.66
CA LEU A 205 2.10 24.49 8.34
C LEU A 205 0.79 24.43 7.54
N PHE A 206 -0.31 24.42 8.29
CA PHE A 206 -1.64 24.36 7.67
C PHE A 206 -1.94 25.60 6.80
N THR A 207 -1.42 26.76 7.20
CA THR A 207 -1.50 28.02 6.45
C THR A 207 -0.79 27.95 5.09
N ASP A 208 0.21 27.09 4.96
CA ASP A 208 1.07 27.01 3.79
C ASP A 208 0.66 25.86 2.86
N LEU A 209 -0.59 25.37 2.97
CA LEU A 209 -1.09 24.19 2.27
C LEU A 209 -0.79 24.24 0.76
N GLU A 210 -0.98 25.38 0.11
CA GLU A 210 -0.72 25.54 -1.32
C GLU A 210 0.76 25.30 -1.66
N SER A 211 1.67 26.01 -1.00
CA SER A 211 3.11 25.87 -1.20
C SER A 211 3.59 24.45 -0.86
N CYS A 212 3.07 23.87 0.23
CA CYS A 212 3.37 22.50 0.62
C CYS A 212 2.90 21.49 -0.43
N PHE A 213 1.71 21.70 -1.01
CA PHE A 213 1.18 20.83 -2.04
C PHE A 213 1.97 20.95 -3.34
N GLN A 214 2.39 22.14 -3.74
CA GLN A 214 3.25 22.36 -4.91
C GLN A 214 4.61 21.64 -4.74
N ASN A 215 5.27 21.80 -3.60
CA ASN A 215 6.53 21.10 -3.28
C ASN A 215 6.37 19.57 -3.29
N PHE A 216 5.27 19.08 -2.72
CA PHE A 216 4.94 17.67 -2.74
C PHE A 216 4.69 17.15 -4.16
N TRP A 217 3.97 17.92 -4.99
CA TRP A 217 3.72 17.59 -6.38
C TRP A 217 5.02 17.50 -7.19
N ILE A 218 5.96 18.45 -7.01
CA ILE A 218 7.30 18.40 -7.62
C ILE A 218 8.04 17.12 -7.21
N THR A 219 7.96 16.74 -5.94
CA THR A 219 8.57 15.49 -5.45
C THR A 219 7.97 14.26 -6.14
N PHE A 220 6.64 14.21 -6.28
CA PHE A 220 5.97 13.13 -7.00
C PHE A 220 6.35 13.10 -8.48
N TRP A 221 6.45 14.27 -9.13
CA TRP A 221 6.86 14.39 -10.52
C TRP A 221 8.28 13.85 -10.73
N ILE A 222 9.25 14.32 -9.94
CA ILE A 222 10.64 13.83 -9.99
C ILE A 222 10.68 12.32 -9.75
N ALA A 223 9.97 11.82 -8.73
CA ALA A 223 9.93 10.40 -8.43
C ALA A 223 9.37 9.55 -9.58
N SER A 224 8.44 10.12 -10.35
CA SER A 224 7.83 9.49 -11.53
C SER A 224 8.77 9.47 -12.74
N THR A 225 9.53 10.53 -12.97
CA THR A 225 10.43 10.65 -14.13
C THR A 225 11.77 9.94 -13.93
N THR A 226 12.27 9.91 -12.70
CA THR A 226 13.54 9.23 -12.38
C THR A 226 13.33 7.77 -11.97
N HIS A 227 12.10 7.26 -12.01
CA HIS A 227 11.74 5.92 -11.49
C HIS A 227 12.26 5.68 -10.05
N THR A 228 12.21 6.69 -9.17
CA THR A 228 12.76 6.60 -7.81
C THR A 228 11.73 6.29 -6.73
N PHE A 229 10.48 6.00 -7.09
CA PHE A 229 9.48 5.42 -6.16
C PHE A 229 10.03 4.19 -5.40
N HIS A 230 11.05 3.54 -5.95
CA HIS A 230 11.70 2.35 -5.43
C HIS A 230 12.49 2.54 -4.11
N THR A 231 12.71 3.79 -3.65
CA THR A 231 13.78 4.11 -2.67
C THR A 231 13.35 4.34 -1.22
N PHE A 232 12.05 4.35 -0.89
CA PHE A 232 11.61 4.72 0.47
C PHE A 232 11.54 3.53 1.47
N LEU A 233 10.98 2.39 1.05
CA LEU A 233 10.84 1.16 1.88
C LEU A 233 11.64 -0.06 1.35
N PHE A 234 12.30 0.08 0.19
CA PHE A 234 13.17 -0.86 -0.56
C PHE A 234 12.54 -1.88 -1.52
N LEU A 235 13.24 -1.99 -2.67
CA LEU A 235 13.24 -2.96 -3.78
C LEU A 235 11.96 -3.21 -4.62
N HIS A 236 12.13 -3.01 -5.93
CA HIS A 236 11.38 -3.57 -7.08
C HIS A 236 9.86 -3.73 -6.96
N THR A 237 9.15 -2.71 -6.50
CA THR A 237 7.69 -2.75 -6.61
C THR A 237 7.13 -1.40 -7.01
N THR A 238 7.36 -0.98 -8.27
CA THR A 238 6.31 -0.36 -9.12
C THR A 238 6.71 0.01 -10.55
N PHE A 239 7.99 0.08 -10.92
CA PHE A 239 8.41 0.20 -12.33
C PHE A 239 9.62 -0.69 -12.63
N LEU A 240 9.36 -1.95 -12.96
CA LEU A 240 10.12 -2.64 -14.01
C LEU A 240 9.07 -3.35 -14.86
N VAL A 241 9.27 -3.30 -16.17
CA VAL A 241 8.36 -3.76 -17.21
C VAL A 241 7.26 -2.74 -17.52
N ASP A 242 7.62 -1.71 -18.29
CA ASP A 242 6.85 -1.24 -19.46
C ASP A 242 7.76 -0.31 -20.27
N ASN A 243 8.73 -0.94 -20.96
CA ASN A 243 9.18 -0.58 -22.31
C ASN A 243 9.27 -1.90 -23.08
#